data_AF-A0A534Y3W0-F1
#
_entry.id   AF-A0A534Y3W0-F1
#
_cell.length_a   1.000
_cell.length_b   1.000
_cell.length_c   1.000
_cell.angle_alpha   90.00
_cell.angle_beta   90.00
_cell.angle_gamma   90.00
#
_symmetry.space_group_name_H-M   'P 1'
#
loop_
_entity.id
_entity.type
_entity.pdbx_description
1 polymer ?
#
loop_
_entity_poly.entity_id
_entity_poly.type
_entity_poly.pdbx_seq_one_letter_code
_entity_poly.pdbx_strand_id
1 'polypeptide(L)'
;MDDKLRELLSAAFRTVRARDANTEIAKARGEAALEGATPSRRSATDVLPRLVYHLESIGARPPGCKGVLVAIFDGEDLHFVQAGDLVARAAELSSVPVEELFLRHGTGESRTAQRGPPLPLPPGRE
;
A
#
# COMPACT_ATOMS: atom_id res chain seq x y z
N MET A 1 -5.05 10.88 -18.44
CA MET A 1 -4.92 9.67 -17.62
C MET A 1 -4.57 8.48 -18.52
N ASP A 2 -3.50 7.76 -18.20
CA ASP A 2 -3.11 6.50 -18.84
C ASP A 2 -4.10 5.37 -18.51
N ASP A 3 -4.33 4.41 -19.41
CA ASP A 3 -5.33 3.34 -19.20
C ASP A 3 -4.98 2.43 -18.01
N LYS A 4 -3.70 2.15 -17.72
CA LYS A 4 -3.33 1.40 -16.51
C LYS A 4 -3.60 2.20 -15.25
N LEU A 5 -3.36 3.50 -15.27
CA LEU A 5 -3.66 4.36 -14.12
C LEU A 5 -5.18 4.42 -13.87
N ARG A 6 -5.98 4.54 -14.93
CA ARG A 6 -7.46 4.45 -14.83
C ARG A 6 -7.90 3.14 -14.20
N GLU A 7 -7.34 2.03 -14.65
CA GLU A 7 -7.72 0.70 -14.17
C GLU A 7 -7.30 0.47 -12.72
N LEU A 8 -6.16 1.01 -12.31
CA LEU A 8 -5.67 0.99 -10.93
C LEU A 8 -6.52 1.88 -10.01
N LEU A 9 -6.99 3.02 -10.51
CA LEU A 9 -7.87 3.94 -9.79
C LEU A 9 -9.34 3.48 -9.74
N SER A 10 -9.73 2.45 -10.49
CA SER A 10 -11.08 1.86 -10.39
C SER A 10 -11.42 1.34 -8.99
N ALA A 11 -10.39 1.01 -8.20
CA ALA A 11 -10.52 0.61 -6.80
C ALA A 11 -10.71 1.79 -5.82
N ALA A 12 -10.71 3.03 -6.30
CA ALA A 12 -10.90 4.19 -5.45
C ALA A 12 -12.31 4.21 -4.86
N PHE A 13 -12.41 4.24 -3.53
CA PHE A 13 -13.69 4.33 -2.82
C PHE A 13 -14.17 5.78 -2.70
N ARG A 14 -13.30 6.77 -2.99
CA ARG A 14 -13.64 8.18 -2.94
C ARG A 14 -12.78 9.01 -3.89
N THR A 15 -13.40 9.95 -4.60
CA THR A 15 -12.72 10.94 -5.45
C THR A 15 -13.18 12.34 -5.05
N VAL A 16 -12.24 13.27 -4.91
CA VAL A 16 -12.50 14.67 -4.56
C VAL A 16 -11.67 15.60 -5.44
N ARG A 17 -11.98 16.89 -5.49
CA ARG A 17 -11.14 17.86 -6.20
C ARG A 17 -9.84 18.09 -5.44
N ALA A 18 -8.73 18.19 -6.16
CA ALA A 18 -7.40 18.46 -5.61
C ALA A 18 -7.33 19.77 -4.82
N ARG A 19 -8.14 20.77 -5.16
CA ARG A 19 -8.25 22.03 -4.38
C ARG A 19 -8.80 21.82 -2.97
N ASP A 20 -9.60 20.78 -2.78
CA ASP A 20 -10.22 20.42 -1.50
C ASP A 20 -9.39 19.35 -0.76
N ALA A 21 -8.26 18.92 -1.36
CA ALA A 21 -7.42 17.82 -0.87
C ALA A 21 -6.99 17.97 0.58
N ASN A 22 -6.52 19.15 0.99
CA ASN A 22 -6.01 19.35 2.35
C ASN A 22 -7.09 19.11 3.41
N THR A 23 -8.32 19.56 3.15
CA THR A 23 -9.47 19.35 4.03
C THR A 23 -9.85 17.88 4.10
N GLU A 24 -9.84 17.19 2.97
CA GLU A 24 -10.26 15.79 2.89
C GLU A 24 -9.21 14.81 3.39
N ILE A 25 -7.92 15.12 3.17
CA ILE A 25 -6.79 14.42 3.80
C ILE A 25 -6.85 14.56 5.32
N ALA A 26 -7.16 15.74 5.85
CA ALA A 26 -7.31 15.96 7.28
C ALA A 26 -8.46 15.15 7.89
N LYS A 27 -9.61 15.07 7.19
CA LYS A 27 -10.72 14.21 7.61
C LYS A 27 -10.36 12.72 7.58
N ALA A 28 -9.76 12.26 6.49
CA ALA A 28 -9.40 10.85 6.31
C ALA A 28 -8.30 10.39 7.29
N ARG A 29 -7.41 11.29 7.73
CA ARG A 29 -6.41 11.01 8.80
C ARG A 29 -7.03 10.76 10.17
N GLY A 30 -8.24 11.26 10.44
CA GLY A 30 -8.95 10.98 11.68
C GLY A 30 -9.47 9.54 11.76
N GLU A 31 -9.63 8.87 10.62
CA GLU A 31 -10.22 7.53 10.49
C GLU A 31 -9.20 6.46 10.08
N ALA A 32 -8.03 6.84 9.58
CA ALA A 32 -6.98 5.95 9.08
C ALA A 32 -5.57 6.54 9.20
N ALA A 33 -4.55 5.69 9.27
CA ALA A 33 -3.15 6.08 9.10
C ALA A 33 -2.89 6.43 7.63
N LEU A 34 -3.04 7.71 7.30
CA LEU A 34 -2.87 8.23 5.94
C LEU A 34 -1.41 8.58 5.65
N GLU A 35 -0.76 7.81 4.77
CA GLU A 35 0.61 8.09 4.32
C GLU A 35 0.62 8.80 2.95
N GLY A 36 1.50 9.79 2.86
CA GLY A 36 1.92 10.59 1.70
C GLY A 36 0.97 10.80 0.53
N ALA A 37 0.36 12.00 0.47
CA ALA A 37 -0.05 12.65 -0.77
C ALA A 37 1.18 12.87 -1.67
N THR A 38 1.52 11.90 -2.54
CA THR A 38 2.64 12.09 -3.47
C THR A 38 2.17 12.88 -4.70
N PRO A 39 2.82 14.02 -5.03
CA PRO A 39 2.51 14.74 -6.26
C PRO A 39 2.75 13.83 -7.48
N SER A 40 1.78 13.87 -8.41
CA SER A 40 1.53 13.08 -9.62
C SER A 40 2.69 12.92 -10.64
N ARG A 41 3.94 13.24 -10.29
CA ARG A 41 5.10 13.14 -11.20
C ARG A 41 5.85 11.81 -11.14
N ARG A 42 5.48 10.89 -10.26
CA ARG A 42 6.03 9.53 -10.22
C ARG A 42 5.02 8.56 -10.79
N SER A 43 5.47 7.70 -11.70
CA SER A 43 4.63 6.68 -12.32
C SER A 43 4.12 5.73 -11.23
N ALA A 44 2.94 5.12 -11.39
CA ALA A 44 2.45 4.10 -10.45
C ALA A 44 3.51 3.00 -10.17
N THR A 45 4.35 2.71 -11.18
CA THR A 45 5.51 1.82 -11.13
C THR A 45 6.60 2.23 -10.12
N ASP A 46 6.78 3.53 -9.86
CA ASP A 46 7.76 4.05 -8.90
C ASP A 46 7.21 4.09 -7.47
N VAL A 47 5.88 4.16 -7.33
CA VAL A 47 5.18 4.27 -6.04
C VAL A 47 4.93 2.90 -5.44
N LEU A 48 4.62 1.89 -6.26
CA LEU A 48 4.32 0.54 -5.80
C LEU A 48 5.42 -0.08 -4.93
N PRO A 49 6.72 -0.02 -5.28
CA PRO A 49 7.76 -0.59 -4.43
C PRO A 49 7.82 0.02 -3.03
N ARG A 50 7.63 1.35 -2.94
CA ARG A 50 7.66 2.08 -1.67
C ARG A 50 6.45 1.76 -0.80
N LEU A 51 5.28 1.64 -1.44
CA LEU A 51 4.06 1.25 -0.75
C LEU A 51 4.20 -0.16 -0.15
N VAL A 52 4.69 -1.13 -0.94
CA VAL A 52 4.89 -2.51 -0.49
C VAL A 52 5.92 -2.58 0.64
N TYR A 53 7.05 -1.87 0.52
CA TYR A 53 8.03 -1.75 1.59
C TYR A 53 7.40 -1.21 2.88
N HIS A 54 6.66 -0.10 2.77
CA HIS A 54 6.04 0.54 3.92
C HIS A 54 5.02 -0.38 4.60
N LEU A 55 4.11 -0.98 3.83
CA LEU A 55 3.11 -1.93 4.31
C LEU A 55 3.75 -3.09 5.07
N GLU A 56 4.85 -3.67 4.55
CA GLU A 56 5.55 -4.72 5.28
C GLU A 56 6.21 -4.18 6.56
N SER A 57 6.83 -3.00 6.51
CA SER A 57 7.52 -2.40 7.67
C SER A 57 6.59 -2.10 8.86
N ILE A 58 5.31 -1.85 8.59
CA ILE A 58 4.29 -1.63 9.63
C ILE A 58 3.44 -2.88 9.91
N GLY A 59 3.79 -4.03 9.31
CA GLY A 59 3.07 -5.30 9.47
C GLY A 59 1.69 -5.35 8.79
N ALA A 60 1.35 -4.38 7.95
CA ALA A 60 0.08 -4.29 7.24
C ALA A 60 0.15 -5.02 5.89
N ARG A 61 0.18 -6.36 5.90
CA ARG A 61 0.09 -7.17 4.67
C ARG A 61 -1.36 -7.52 4.33
N PRO A 62 -1.74 -7.64 3.05
CA PRO A 62 -3.07 -8.14 2.67
C PRO A 62 -3.29 -9.57 3.20
N PRO A 63 -4.51 -9.93 3.65
CA PRO A 63 -5.74 -9.12 3.73
C PRO A 63 -5.84 -8.20 4.97
N GLY A 64 -4.81 -8.16 5.82
CA GLY A 64 -4.75 -7.37 7.06
C GLY A 64 -4.41 -5.88 6.90
N CYS A 65 -4.47 -5.31 5.69
CA CYS A 65 -4.17 -3.90 5.41
C CYS A 65 -5.23 -2.89 5.92
N LYS A 66 -5.82 -3.11 7.09
CA LYS A 66 -6.86 -2.21 7.60
C LYS A 66 -6.26 -0.91 8.09
N GLY A 67 -6.81 0.21 7.63
CA GLY A 67 -6.45 1.55 8.12
C GLY A 67 -5.30 2.23 7.40
N VAL A 68 -4.81 1.70 6.27
CA VAL A 68 -3.83 2.39 5.41
C VAL A 68 -4.51 2.86 4.13
N LEU A 69 -4.52 4.17 3.94
CA LEU A 69 -5.12 4.83 2.77
C LEU A 69 -4.04 5.45 1.89
N VAL A 70 -4.20 5.30 0.58
CA VAL A 70 -3.35 5.92 -0.43
C VAL A 70 -4.16 7.00 -1.15
N ALA A 71 -3.59 8.20 -1.20
CA ALA A 71 -4.19 9.35 -1.87
C ALA A 71 -3.40 9.65 -3.17
N ILE A 72 -4.05 9.48 -4.32
CA ILE A 72 -3.43 9.58 -5.65
C ILE A 72 -4.00 10.80 -6.38
N PHE A 73 -3.13 11.71 -6.80
CA PHE A 73 -3.51 12.89 -7.59
C PHE A 73 -3.48 12.56 -9.09
N ASP A 74 -4.59 12.74 -9.78
CA ASP A 74 -4.71 12.73 -11.24
C ASP A 74 -5.27 14.07 -11.73
N GLY A 75 -4.38 14.95 -12.21
CA GLY A 75 -4.77 16.28 -12.66
C GLY A 75 -5.45 17.10 -11.55
N GLU A 76 -6.74 17.38 -11.72
CA GLU A 76 -7.56 18.14 -10.78
C GLU A 76 -8.28 17.28 -9.74
N ASP A 77 -8.11 15.96 -9.80
CA ASP A 77 -8.79 15.00 -8.93
C ASP A 77 -7.82 14.30 -7.98
N LEU A 78 -8.32 13.97 -6.79
CA LEU A 78 -7.66 13.21 -5.75
C LEU A 78 -8.49 11.96 -5.46
N HIS A 79 -7.88 10.80 -5.66
CA HIS A 79 -8.48 9.50 -5.46
C HIS A 79 -7.96 8.87 -4.17
N PHE A 80 -8.86 8.41 -3.31
CA PHE A 80 -8.53 7.63 -2.13
C PHE A 80 -8.77 6.15 -2.40
N VAL A 81 -7.74 5.33 -2.16
CA VAL A 81 -7.76 3.89 -2.35
C VAL A 81 -7.27 3.23 -1.06
N GLN A 82 -7.86 2.11 -0.67
CA GLN A 82 -7.28 1.29 0.40
C GLN A 82 -5.95 0.70 -0.10
N ALA A 83 -4.90 0.74 0.72
CA ALA A 83 -3.59 0.25 0.31
C ALA A 83 -3.61 -1.23 -0.08
N GLY A 84 -4.42 -2.04 0.61
CA GLY A 84 -4.62 -3.45 0.27
C GLY A 84 -5.21 -3.66 -1.12
N ASP A 85 -6.29 -2.93 -1.44
CA ASP A 85 -6.97 -3.00 -2.74
C ASP A 85 -6.06 -2.50 -3.87
N LEU A 86 -5.28 -1.45 -3.59
CA LEU A 86 -4.31 -0.91 -4.54
C LEU A 86 -3.23 -1.94 -4.90
N VAL A 87 -2.68 -2.63 -3.89
CA VAL A 87 -1.66 -3.68 -4.11
C VAL A 87 -2.26 -4.89 -4.80
N ALA A 88 -3.47 -5.32 -4.42
CA ALA A 88 -4.17 -6.41 -5.08
C ALA A 88 -4.41 -6.09 -6.56
N ARG A 89 -4.88 -4.88 -6.88
CA ARG A 89 -5.10 -4.46 -8.26
C ARG A 89 -3.81 -4.35 -9.06
N ALA A 90 -2.74 -3.86 -8.46
CA ALA A 90 -1.42 -3.81 -9.09
C ALA A 90 -0.86 -5.21 -9.38
N ALA A 91 -1.09 -6.18 -8.49
CA ALA A 91 -0.73 -7.58 -8.67
C ALA A 91 -1.47 -8.21 -9.86
N GLU A 92 -2.79 -8.00 -9.93
CA GLU A 92 -3.64 -8.45 -11.05
C GLU A 92 -3.20 -7.87 -12.39
N LEU A 93 -3.01 -6.55 -12.47
CA LEU A 93 -2.56 -5.86 -13.69
C LEU A 93 -1.16 -6.30 -14.15
N SER A 94 -0.34 -6.78 -13.22
CA SER A 94 1.00 -7.27 -13.49
C SER A 94 1.06 -8.79 -13.67
N SER A 95 -0.07 -9.50 -13.51
CA SER A 95 -0.15 -10.96 -13.54
C SER A 95 0.87 -11.65 -12.62
N VAL A 96 1.11 -11.08 -11.43
CA VAL A 96 1.96 -11.66 -10.39
C VAL A 96 1.16 -11.82 -9.09
N PRO A 97 1.44 -12.84 -8.27
CA PRO A 97 0.79 -12.95 -6.97
C PRO A 97 1.25 -11.81 -6.04
N VAL A 98 0.38 -11.44 -5.09
CA VAL A 98 0.66 -10.36 -4.12
C VAL A 98 1.93 -10.69 -3.33
N GLU A 99 2.10 -11.94 -2.93
CA GLU A 99 3.27 -12.43 -2.21
C GLU A 99 4.57 -12.13 -2.96
N GLU A 100 4.57 -12.24 -4.29
CA GLU A 100 5.73 -11.95 -5.13
C GLU A 100 6.06 -10.46 -5.15
N LEU A 101 5.06 -9.57 -5.06
CA LEU A 101 5.31 -8.13 -4.89
C LEU A 101 6.02 -7.86 -3.56
N PHE A 102 5.56 -8.47 -2.47
CA PHE A 102 6.19 -8.35 -1.15
C PHE A 102 7.59 -8.97 -1.12
N LEU A 103 7.81 -10.06 -1.85
CA LEU A 103 9.13 -10.68 -1.95
C LEU A 103 10.12 -9.79 -2.69
N ARG A 104 9.68 -9.13 -3.78
CA ARG A 104 10.51 -8.24 -4.61
C ARG A 104 10.78 -6.89 -3.97
N HIS A 105 9.75 -6.29 -3.37
CA HIS A 105 9.77 -4.88 -2.98
C HIS A 105 9.62 -4.63 -1.48
N GLY A 106 9.34 -5.67 -0.71
CA GLY A 106 9.31 -5.58 0.74
C GLY A 106 10.65 -5.23 1.37
N THR A 107 10.65 -5.04 2.68
CA THR A 107 11.80 -4.91 3.59
C THR A 107 12.91 -5.93 3.33
N GLY A 108 12.55 -7.09 2.77
CA GLY A 108 13.48 -8.18 2.52
C GLY A 108 13.72 -9.06 3.74
N GLU A 109 13.10 -8.80 4.89
CA GLU A 109 13.16 -9.67 6.07
C GLU A 109 12.74 -11.10 5.73
N SER A 110 11.71 -11.26 4.89
CA SER A 110 11.28 -12.58 4.41
C SER A 110 12.31 -13.27 3.49
N ARG A 111 13.16 -12.51 2.79
CA ARG A 111 14.23 -13.02 1.91
C ARG A 111 15.49 -13.38 2.69
N THR A 112 15.78 -12.64 3.76
CA THR A 112 16.97 -12.79 4.60
C THR A 112 16.73 -13.64 5.84
N ALA A 113 15.47 -13.91 6.18
CA ALA A 113 15.11 -14.82 7.27
C ALA A 113 15.65 -16.22 6.95
N GLN A 114 16.76 -16.58 7.59
CA GLN A 114 17.13 -17.98 7.73
C GLN A 114 16.03 -18.66 8.55
N ARG A 115 15.29 -19.58 7.94
CA ARG A 115 14.49 -20.56 8.68
C ARG A 115 15.44 -21.50 9.41
N GLY A 116 15.95 -21.05 10.56
CA GLY A 116 16.62 -21.92 11.50
C GLY A 116 15.63 -22.87 12.16
N PRO A 117 16.07 -24.04 12.65
CA PRO A 117 15.23 -24.89 13.48
C PRO A 117 14.72 -24.09 14.70
N PRO A 118 13.51 -24.39 15.21
CA PRO A 118 12.97 -23.73 16.39
C PRO A 118 14.00 -23.76 17.51
N LEU A 119 14.28 -22.59 18.11
CA LEU A 119 15.12 -22.55 19.31
C LEU A 119 14.40 -23.32 20.43
N PRO A 120 15.06 -24.26 21.11
CA PRO A 120 14.48 -24.89 22.29
C PRO A 120 14.33 -23.83 23.37
N LEU A 121 13.10 -23.38 23.61
CA LEU A 121 12.79 -22.48 24.70
C LEU A 121 12.75 -23.29 26.00
N PRO A 122 13.35 -22.81 27.10
CA PRO A 122 13.21 -23.45 28.39
C PRO A 122 11.73 -23.43 28.81
N PRO A 123 11.26 -24.43 29.57
CA PRO A 123 9.91 -24.42 30.13
C PRO A 123 9.73 -23.14 30.95
N GLY A 124 8.65 -22.40 30.67
CA GLY A 124 8.30 -21.20 31.43
C GLY A 124 8.19 -21.56 32.90
N ARG A 125 8.84 -20.76 33.77
CA ARG A 125 8.64 -20.87 35.21
C ARG A 125 7.20 -20.45 35.52
N GLU A 126 6.44 -21.36 36.11
CA GLU A 126 5.14 -21.09 36.75
C GLU A 126 5.27 -20.09 37.90
#